data_AF-A0A1A6FN36-F1
#
_entry.id   AF-A0A1A6FN36-F1
#
_cell.length_a   1.000
_cell.length_b   1.000
_cell.length_c   1.000
_cell.angle_alpha   90.00
_cell.angle_beta   90.00
_cell.angle_gamma   90.00
#
_symmetry.space_group_name_H-M   'P 1'
#
loop_
_entity.id
_entity.type
_entity.pdbx_description
1 polymer ?
#
loop_
_entity_poly.entity_id
_entity_poly.type
_entity_poly.pdbx_seq_one_letter_code
_entity_poly.pdbx_strand_id
1 'polypeptide(L)'
;MKSVLRIIVFAPLALLFLFFAMANRAPVRVFLDPLPGGDATGPSFEAPLYLIVLAAIGLGVLAGGLSSWVAHGRYRRAARAARADAKVARSEAEQLRGQALASLSPDPASNGRALRRSG
;
A
#
# COMPACT_ATOMS: atom_id res chain seq x y z
N MET A 1 -11.87 19.23 3.09
CA MET A 1 -10.65 20.05 3.06
C MET A 1 -9.51 19.45 2.21
N LYS A 2 -9.27 18.12 2.27
CA LYS A 2 -8.18 17.45 1.53
C LYS A 2 -8.21 17.66 -0.01
N SER A 3 -9.41 17.70 -0.62
CA SER A 3 -9.56 17.90 -2.06
C SER A 3 -9.24 19.32 -2.53
N VAL A 4 -9.46 20.33 -1.69
CA VAL A 4 -9.19 21.73 -2.06
C VAL A 4 -7.69 21.98 -2.12
N LEU A 5 -6.93 21.49 -1.14
CA LEU A 5 -5.46 21.58 -1.15
C LEU A 5 -4.88 20.85 -2.37
N ARG A 6 -5.45 19.69 -2.74
CA ARG A 6 -5.07 18.99 -3.96
C ARG A 6 -5.27 19.87 -5.19
N ILE A 7 -6.43 20.50 -5.35
CA ILE A 7 -6.67 21.40 -6.49
C ILE A 7 -5.70 22.57 -6.51
N ILE A 8 -5.43 23.19 -5.35
CA ILE A 8 -4.50 24.32 -5.24
C ILE A 8 -3.07 23.93 -5.67
N VAL A 9 -2.65 22.69 -5.46
CA VAL A 9 -1.32 22.23 -5.88
C VAL A 9 -1.32 21.75 -7.33
N PHE A 10 -2.30 20.94 -7.73
CA PHE A 10 -2.31 20.32 -9.06
C PHE A 10 -2.73 21.28 -10.17
N ALA A 11 -3.59 22.27 -9.91
CA ALA A 11 -3.98 23.26 -10.91
C ALA A 11 -2.81 24.12 -11.42
N PRO A 12 -1.99 24.77 -10.57
CA PRO A 12 -0.84 25.52 -11.06
C PRO A 12 0.21 24.60 -11.69
N LEU A 13 0.38 23.37 -11.17
CA LEU A 13 1.29 22.40 -11.79
C LEU A 13 0.84 22.01 -13.20
N ALA A 14 -0.46 21.82 -13.42
CA ALA A 14 -1.03 21.55 -14.73
C ALA A 14 -0.84 22.74 -15.69
N LEU A 15 -1.07 23.97 -15.20
CA LEU A 15 -0.80 25.18 -15.97
C LEU A 15 0.68 25.31 -16.33
N LEU A 16 1.59 25.00 -15.41
CA LEU A 16 3.03 24.99 -15.67
C LEU A 16 3.38 24.02 -16.80
N PHE A 17 2.88 22.79 -16.75
CA PHE A 17 3.10 21.82 -17.84
C PHE A 17 2.47 22.27 -19.16
N LEU A 18 1.32 22.92 -19.12
CA LEU A 18 0.67 23.45 -20.31
C LEU A 18 1.50 24.56 -20.97
N PHE A 19 1.95 25.55 -20.19
CA PHE A 19 2.80 26.62 -20.69
C PHE A 19 4.16 26.11 -21.16
N PHE A 20 4.74 25.16 -20.43
CA PHE A 20 5.96 24.48 -20.84
C PHE A 20 5.79 23.78 -22.19
N ALA A 21 4.68 23.06 -22.40
CA ALA A 21 4.37 22.41 -23.67
C ALA A 21 4.17 23.41 -24.81
N MET A 22 3.45 24.51 -24.55
CA MET A 22 3.21 25.56 -25.54
C MET A 22 4.52 26.24 -25.96
N ALA A 23 5.40 26.55 -25.00
CA ALA A 23 6.68 27.22 -25.25
C ALA A 23 7.70 26.29 -25.94
N ASN A 24 7.65 25.00 -25.66
CA ASN A 24 8.63 24.02 -26.16
C ASN A 24 8.07 23.12 -27.29
N ARG A 25 7.20 23.68 -28.13
CA ARG A 25 6.60 22.95 -29.27
C ARG A 25 7.56 22.67 -30.42
N ALA A 26 8.69 23.36 -30.48
CA ALA A 26 9.67 23.20 -31.54
C ALA A 26 10.34 21.82 -31.44
N PRO A 27 10.52 21.10 -32.57
CA PRO A 27 11.25 19.85 -32.56
C PRO A 27 12.73 20.11 -32.23
N VAL A 28 13.28 19.29 -31.34
CA VAL A 28 14.70 19.31 -30.97
C VAL A 28 15.26 17.92 -31.23
N ARG A 29 16.48 17.87 -31.76
CA ARG A 29 17.20 16.61 -31.95
C ARG A 29 17.76 16.14 -30.61
N VAL A 30 17.39 14.92 -30.23
CA VAL A 30 17.85 14.28 -29.00
C VAL A 30 18.67 13.06 -29.35
N PHE A 31 19.86 12.98 -28.75
CA PHE A 31 20.80 11.87 -28.90
C PHE A 31 20.64 10.91 -27.72
N LEU A 32 20.54 9.62 -28.03
CA LEU A 32 20.42 8.51 -27.08
C LEU A 32 21.76 7.80 -26.94
N ASP A 33 22.80 8.54 -26.54
CA ASP A 33 24.14 7.99 -26.34
C ASP A 33 24.55 8.07 -24.85
N PRO A 34 24.74 6.93 -24.16
CA PRO A 34 25.20 6.92 -22.77
C PRO A 34 26.69 7.29 -22.61
N LEU A 35 27.52 7.21 -23.67
CA LEU A 35 28.96 7.47 -23.63
C LEU A 35 29.41 8.24 -24.89
N PRO A 36 29.09 9.54 -25.02
CA PRO A 36 29.40 10.31 -26.21
C PRO A 36 30.91 10.49 -26.40
N GLY A 37 31.43 10.00 -27.52
CA GLY A 37 32.85 10.08 -27.91
C GLY A 37 33.29 11.43 -28.49
N GLY A 38 32.59 12.52 -28.16
CA GLY A 38 32.88 13.88 -28.64
C GLY A 38 32.08 14.30 -29.88
N ASP A 39 31.81 13.36 -30.78
CA ASP A 39 31.00 13.61 -31.97
C ASP A 39 29.58 13.10 -31.73
N ALA A 40 28.57 13.95 -31.94
CA ALA A 40 27.16 13.60 -31.77
C ALA A 40 26.67 12.68 -32.91
N THR A 41 27.27 11.49 -33.03
CA THR A 41 27.02 10.48 -34.07
C THR A 41 26.14 9.32 -33.61
N GLY A 42 25.76 9.31 -32.33
CA GLY A 42 24.87 8.29 -31.77
C GLY A 42 23.44 8.33 -32.32
N PRO A 43 22.62 7.31 -31.99
CA PRO A 43 21.23 7.25 -32.41
C PRO A 43 20.48 8.49 -31.92
N SER A 44 19.80 9.17 -32.84
CA SER A 44 19.07 10.39 -32.54
C SER A 44 17.69 10.39 -33.17
N PHE A 45 16.79 11.17 -32.57
CA PHE A 45 15.45 11.40 -33.08
C PHE A 45 15.06 12.86 -32.83
N GLU A 46 14.11 13.35 -33.62
CA GLU A 46 13.56 14.70 -33.44
C GLU A 46 12.19 14.61 -32.79
N ALA A 47 12.05 15.29 -31.66
CA ALA A 47 10.78 15.43 -30.98
C ALA A 47 10.73 16.76 -30.23
N PRO A 48 9.54 17.36 -30.07
CA PRO A 48 9.38 18.46 -29.14
C PRO A 48 9.80 18.08 -27.72
N LEU A 49 10.60 18.94 -27.08
CA LEU A 49 11.16 18.67 -25.75
C LEU A 49 10.08 18.38 -24.70
N TYR A 50 8.90 19.00 -24.83
CA TYR A 50 7.82 18.80 -23.89
C TYR A 50 7.35 17.34 -23.83
N LEU A 51 7.31 16.64 -24.97
CA LEU A 51 6.87 15.24 -25.00
C LEU A 51 7.83 14.36 -24.22
N ILE A 52 9.14 14.60 -24.38
CA ILE A 52 10.18 13.81 -23.72
C ILE A 52 10.11 14.00 -22.20
N VAL A 53 10.03 15.25 -21.74
CA VAL A 53 9.96 15.56 -20.31
C VAL A 53 8.67 15.03 -19.69
N LEU A 54 7.52 15.26 -20.33
CA LEU A 54 6.24 14.78 -19.80
C LEU A 54 6.19 13.24 -19.78
N ALA A 55 6.73 12.57 -20.80
CA ALA A 55 6.82 11.12 -20.82
C ALA A 55 7.73 10.59 -19.70
N ALA A 56 8.90 11.20 -19.47
CA ALA A 56 9.81 10.82 -18.39
C ALA A 56 9.16 10.99 -17.01
N ILE A 57 8.47 12.11 -16.78
CA ILE A 57 7.70 12.35 -15.55
C ILE A 57 6.58 11.31 -15.41
N GLY A 58 5.83 11.07 -16.50
CA GLY A 58 4.75 10.08 -16.53
C GLY A 58 5.24 8.68 -16.17
N LEU A 59 6.36 8.25 -16.76
CA LEU A 59 7.01 6.98 -16.43
C LEU A 59 7.45 6.92 -14.96
N GLY A 60 8.00 8.02 -14.42
CA GLY A 60 8.34 8.12 -13.00
C GLY A 60 7.13 7.97 -12.08
N VAL A 61 6.01 8.63 -12.40
CA VAL A 61 4.75 8.52 -11.65
C VAL A 61 4.18 7.10 -11.74
N LEU A 62 4.20 6.48 -12.93
CA LEU A 62 3.75 5.11 -13.12
C LEU A 62 4.62 4.12 -12.33
N ALA A 63 5.95 4.26 -12.39
CA ALA A 63 6.88 3.44 -11.64
C ALA A 63 6.69 3.61 -10.12
N GLY A 64 6.53 4.85 -9.64
CA GLY A 64 6.25 5.15 -8.24
C GLY A 64 4.90 4.59 -7.77
N GLY A 65 3.86 4.75 -8.60
CA GLY A 65 2.54 4.17 -8.37
C GLY A 65 2.59 2.65 -8.30
N LEU A 66 3.27 2.00 -9.25
CA LEU A 66 3.43 0.55 -9.29
C LEU A 66 4.24 0.04 -8.09
N SER A 67 5.30 0.75 -7.71
CA SER A 67 6.08 0.47 -6.50
C SER A 67 5.21 0.50 -5.23
N SER A 68 4.38 1.55 -5.09
CA SER A 68 3.44 1.66 -3.97
C SER A 68 2.37 0.55 -3.96
N TRP A 69 1.92 0.11 -5.14
CA TRP A 69 0.94 -0.95 -5.28
C TRP A 69 1.51 -2.32 -4.89
N VAL A 70 2.74 -2.62 -5.31
CA VAL A 70 3.47 -3.82 -4.89
C VAL A 70 3.71 -3.80 -3.38
N ALA A 71 4.03 -2.64 -2.79
CA ALA A 71 4.16 -2.48 -1.34
C ALA A 71 2.84 -2.77 -0.60
N HIS A 72 1.69 -2.29 -1.11
CA HIS A 72 0.37 -2.56 -0.56
C HIS A 72 -0.11 -4.02 -0.75
N GLY A 73 0.36 -4.72 -1.78
CA GLY A 73 0.04 -6.14 -2.00
C GLY A 73 0.47 -7.05 -0.84
N ARG A 74 1.59 -6.72 -0.20
CA ARG A 74 2.14 -7.44 0.97
C ARG A 74 1.23 -7.30 2.20
N TYR A 75 0.62 -6.14 2.37
CA TYR A 75 -0.37 -5.89 3.43
C TYR A 75 -1.64 -6.74 3.29
N ARG A 76 -2.08 -7.08 2.06
CA ARG A 76 -3.25 -7.94 1.87
C ARG A 76 -3.01 -9.40 2.29
N ARG A 77 -1.75 -9.86 2.33
CA ARG A 77 -1.40 -11.18 2.89
C ARG A 77 -1.24 -11.09 4.42
N ALA A 78 -0.56 -10.06 4.92
CA ALA A 78 -0.40 -9.84 6.36
C ALA A 78 -1.74 -9.66 7.09
N ALA A 79 -2.69 -8.92 6.51
CA ALA A 79 -4.02 -8.73 7.10
C ALA A 79 -4.86 -10.01 7.12
N ARG A 80 -4.63 -10.96 6.20
CA ARG A 80 -5.31 -12.28 6.21
C ARG A 80 -4.69 -13.21 7.25
N ALA A 81 -3.36 -13.24 7.35
CA ALA A 81 -2.65 -13.99 8.39
C ALA A 81 -3.02 -13.49 9.79
N ALA A 82 -2.94 -12.18 10.02
CA ALA A 82 -3.30 -11.58 11.31
C ALA A 82 -4.77 -11.85 11.73
N ARG A 83 -5.70 -11.94 10.76
CA ARG A 83 -7.10 -12.30 11.04
C ARG A 83 -7.26 -13.79 11.39
N ALA A 84 -6.49 -14.67 10.76
CA ALA A 84 -6.48 -16.10 11.08
C ALA A 84 -5.91 -16.33 12.50
N ASP A 85 -4.77 -15.72 12.80
CA ASP A 85 -4.11 -15.84 14.10
C ASP A 85 -4.98 -15.27 15.22
N ALA A 86 -5.64 -14.12 14.99
CA ALA A 86 -6.58 -13.54 15.93
C ALA A 86 -7.82 -14.43 16.18
N LYS A 87 -8.26 -15.21 15.18
CA LYS A 87 -9.38 -16.13 15.34
C LYS A 87 -8.99 -17.33 16.21
N VAL A 88 -7.79 -17.87 15.98
CA VAL A 88 -7.23 -18.97 16.78
C VAL A 88 -7.05 -18.53 18.24
N ALA A 89 -6.39 -17.38 18.45
CA ALA A 89 -6.18 -16.82 19.79
C ALA A 89 -7.50 -16.56 20.54
N ARG A 90 -8.55 -16.10 19.82
CA ARG A 90 -9.89 -15.92 20.41
C ARG A 90 -10.53 -17.25 20.80
N SER A 91 -10.44 -18.28 19.96
CA SER A 91 -11.00 -19.61 20.29
C SER A 91 -10.30 -20.25 21.48
N GLU A 92 -8.98 -20.12 21.58
CA GLU A 92 -8.22 -20.60 22.74
C GLU A 92 -8.59 -19.85 24.01
N ALA A 93 -8.73 -18.51 23.93
CA ALA A 93 -9.18 -17.71 25.06
C ALA A 93 -10.60 -18.06 25.53
N GLU A 94 -11.51 -18.38 24.60
CA GLU A 94 -12.87 -18.86 24.93
C GLU A 94 -12.85 -20.25 25.56
N GLN A 95 -12.04 -21.18 25.05
CA GLN A 95 -11.88 -22.51 25.65
C GLN A 95 -11.31 -22.45 27.06
N LEU A 96 -10.26 -21.65 27.28
CA LEU A 96 -9.66 -21.45 28.59
C LEU A 96 -10.65 -20.80 29.58
N ARG A 97 -11.45 -19.81 29.12
CA ARG A 97 -12.53 -19.24 29.92
C ARG A 97 -13.60 -20.26 30.28
N GLY A 98 -14.01 -21.10 29.33
CA GLY A 98 -15.00 -22.16 29.55
C GLY A 98 -14.53 -23.18 30.58
N GLN A 99 -13.26 -23.61 30.48
CA GLN A 99 -12.65 -24.52 31.46
C GLN A 99 -12.55 -23.90 32.85
N ALA A 100 -12.15 -22.62 32.94
CA ALA A 100 -12.11 -21.90 34.21
C ALA A 100 -13.52 -21.79 34.85
N LEU A 101 -14.56 -21.46 34.07
CA LEU A 101 -15.94 -21.45 34.58
C LEU A 101 -16.42 -22.84 35.04
N ALA A 102 -16.06 -23.90 34.30
CA ALA A 102 -16.41 -25.27 34.67
C ALA A 102 -15.71 -25.70 35.97
N SER A 103 -14.45 -25.30 36.19
CA SER A 103 -13.73 -25.57 37.45
C SER A 103 -14.28 -24.80 38.66
N LEU A 104 -14.95 -23.66 38.43
CA LEU A 104 -15.61 -22.87 39.47
C LEU A 104 -17.05 -23.35 39.75
N SER A 105 -17.58 -24.26 38.94
CA SER A 105 -18.91 -24.84 39.15
C SER A 105 -18.85 -25.83 40.31
N PRO A 106 -19.56 -25.59 41.44
CA PRO A 106 -19.51 -26.47 42.59
C PRO A 106 -20.11 -27.83 42.23
N ASP A 107 -19.38 -28.91 42.51
CA ASP A 107 -19.83 -30.28 42.29
C ASP A 107 -21.17 -30.53 43.00
N PRO A 108 -22.30 -30.70 42.28
CA PRO A 108 -23.60 -30.94 42.89
C PRO A 108 -23.65 -32.31 43.61
N ALA A 109 -22.70 -33.21 43.34
CA ALA A 109 -22.63 -34.52 43.97
C ALA A 109 -22.04 -34.50 45.39
N SER A 110 -21.33 -33.43 45.77
CA SER A 110 -20.72 -33.29 47.10
C SER A 110 -21.75 -32.98 48.21
N ASN A 111 -22.81 -32.23 47.88
CA ASN A 111 -23.87 -31.88 48.84
C ASN A 111 -24.76 -33.07 49.24
N GLY A 112 -25.00 -34.01 48.33
CA GLY A 112 -25.86 -35.18 48.59
C GLY A 112 -25.21 -36.24 49.50
N ARG A 113 -23.88 -36.33 49.55
CA ARG A 113 -23.16 -37.30 50.39
C ARG A 113 -22.96 -36.82 51.82
N ALA A 114 -22.85 -35.51 52.05
CA ALA A 114 -22.69 -34.94 53.38
C ALA A 114 -23.96 -35.13 54.23
N LEU A 115 -25.14 -35.03 53.63
CA LEU A 115 -26.43 -35.18 54.33
C LEU A 115 -26.82 -36.65 54.61
N ARG A 116 -26.24 -37.62 53.90
CA ARG A 116 -26.59 -39.06 54.05
C ARG A 116 -25.76 -39.78 55.12
N ARG A 117 -24.77 -39.13 55.73
CA ARG A 117 -23.86 -39.74 56.71
C ARG A 117 -24.22 -39.41 58.16
N SER A 118 -25.32 -38.69 58.41
CA SER A 118 -25.74 -38.22 59.74
C SER A 118 -27.06 -38.83 60.24
N GLY A 119 -27.47 -39.99 59.75
CA GLY A 119 -28.70 -40.68 60.16
C GLY A 119 -28.43 -42.09 60.66
#